data_AF-A0A7X8MK75-F1
#
_entry.id   AF-A0A7X8MK75-F1
#
_cell.length_a   1.000
_cell.length_b   1.000
_cell.length_c   1.000
_cell.angle_alpha   90.00
_cell.angle_beta   90.00
_cell.angle_gamma   90.00
#
_symmetry.space_group_name_H-M   'P 1'
#
loop_
_entity.id
_entity.type
_entity.pdbx_description
1 polymer ?
#
loop_
_entity_poly.entity_id
_entity_poly.type
_entity_poly.pdbx_seq_one_letter_code
_entity_poly.pdbx_strand_id
1 'polypeptide(L)'
;MFRRNIVNLLAVNIDKQEDGNYIIAMGNEVSGIDVEDVPFYATGIQETEKGGLKLIFHDLQEYELTEELRLYFKGDVPYISYRWPADTRLSRGIYWKLSDYFSFRGDEVYIVPPGSK
;
A
#
# COMPACT_ATOMS: atom_id res chain seq x y z
N MET A 1 4.30 -18.40 -14.71
CA MET A 1 3.76 -17.18 -15.37
C MET A 1 2.46 -16.81 -14.68
N PHE A 2 2.53 -15.86 -13.74
CA PHE A 2 1.35 -15.39 -12.99
C PHE A 2 0.67 -14.29 -13.82
N ARG A 3 -0.64 -14.39 -14.06
CA ARG A 3 -1.38 -13.40 -14.88
C ARG A 3 -1.68 -12.17 -14.03
N ARG A 4 -0.73 -11.23 -13.94
CA ARG A 4 -0.84 -10.02 -13.11
C ARG A 4 -2.11 -9.21 -13.36
N ASN A 5 -2.64 -9.17 -14.59
CA ASN A 5 -3.90 -8.49 -14.89
C ASN A 5 -5.11 -9.13 -14.19
N ILE A 6 -5.11 -10.45 -14.00
CA ILE A 6 -6.16 -11.13 -13.22
C ILE A 6 -6.01 -10.77 -11.74
N VAL A 7 -4.78 -10.76 -11.23
CA VAL A 7 -4.51 -10.35 -9.84
C VAL A 7 -4.98 -8.91 -9.61
N ASN A 8 -4.69 -8.00 -10.54
CA ASN A 8 -5.17 -6.62 -10.49
C ASN A 8 -6.69 -6.56 -10.40
N LEU A 9 -7.39 -7.25 -11.32
CA LEU A 9 -8.85 -7.29 -11.34
C LEU A 9 -9.45 -7.77 -10.01
N LEU A 10 -8.84 -8.77 -9.38
CA LEU A 10 -9.29 -9.26 -8.08
C LEU A 10 -8.94 -8.28 -6.96
N ALA A 11 -7.72 -7.75 -6.96
CA ALA A 11 -7.20 -6.88 -5.91
C ALA A 11 -7.94 -5.53 -5.84
N VAL A 12 -8.34 -4.95 -6.99
CA VAL A 12 -9.11 -3.70 -6.99
C VAL A 12 -10.47 -3.87 -6.33
N ASN A 13 -11.02 -5.08 -6.36
CA ASN A 13 -12.31 -5.46 -5.78
C ASN A 13 -12.19 -6.06 -4.37
N ILE A 14 -11.01 -6.01 -3.73
CA ILE A 14 -10.87 -6.40 -2.32
C ILE A 14 -11.61 -5.38 -1.46
N ASP A 15 -12.44 -5.89 -0.56
CA ASP A 15 -13.12 -5.13 0.49
C ASP A 15 -12.90 -5.79 1.87
N LYS A 16 -13.10 -5.01 2.92
CA LYS A 16 -12.94 -5.45 4.31
C LYS A 16 -14.29 -5.40 5.03
N GLN A 17 -14.71 -6.55 5.53
CA GLN A 17 -15.95 -6.71 6.29
C GLN A 17 -15.78 -6.15 7.72
N GLU A 18 -16.91 -5.89 8.40
CA GLU A 18 -16.93 -5.38 9.78
C GLU A 18 -16.25 -6.32 10.79
N ASP A 19 -16.27 -7.62 10.51
CA ASP A 19 -15.60 -8.65 11.31
C ASP A 19 -14.08 -8.71 11.10
N GLY A 20 -13.55 -7.89 10.19
CA GLY A 20 -12.14 -7.79 9.85
C GLY A 20 -11.68 -8.74 8.74
N ASN A 21 -12.54 -9.62 8.24
CA ASN A 21 -12.24 -10.53 7.14
C ASN A 21 -12.21 -9.79 5.80
N TYR A 22 -11.45 -10.32 4.85
CA TYR A 22 -11.34 -9.77 3.51
C TYR A 22 -12.20 -10.57 2.53
N ILE A 23 -12.82 -9.86 1.60
CA ILE A 23 -13.61 -10.42 0.51
C ILE A 23 -13.16 -9.82 -0.82
N ILE A 24 -13.49 -10.48 -1.92
CA ILE A 24 -13.52 -9.89 -3.26
C ILE A 24 -15.00 -9.70 -3.63
N ALA A 25 -15.41 -8.46 -3.88
CA ALA A 25 -16.77 -8.09 -4.28
C ALA A 25 -16.80 -7.63 -5.74
N MET A 26 -17.38 -8.43 -6.63
CA MET A 26 -17.50 -8.12 -8.07
C MET A 26 -18.98 -8.15 -8.49
N GLY A 27 -19.62 -6.98 -8.54
CA GLY A 27 -21.04 -6.87 -8.84
C GLY A 27 -21.87 -7.54 -7.74
N ASN A 28 -22.60 -8.62 -8.09
CA ASN A 28 -23.41 -9.39 -7.15
C ASN A 28 -22.68 -10.61 -6.58
N GLU A 29 -21.45 -10.87 -7.01
CA GLU A 29 -20.64 -11.99 -6.53
C GLU A 29 -19.70 -11.52 -5.42
N VAL A 30 -19.69 -12.28 -4.32
CA VAL A 30 -18.80 -12.05 -3.18
C VAL A 30 -18.12 -13.37 -2.83
N SER A 31 -16.79 -13.34 -2.67
CA SER A 31 -16.00 -14.47 -2.19
C SER A 31 -15.08 -14.03 -1.07
N GLY A 32 -15.02 -14.80 0.01
CA GLY A 32 -14.00 -14.63 1.04
C GLY A 32 -12.60 -14.94 0.51
N ILE A 33 -11.60 -14.26 1.08
CA ILE A 33 -10.19 -14.55 0.86
C ILE A 33 -9.44 -14.59 2.18
N ASP A 34 -8.49 -15.53 2.28
CA ASP A 34 -7.56 -15.61 3.40
C ASP A 34 -6.37 -14.69 3.12
N VAL A 35 -6.08 -13.79 4.06
CA VAL A 35 -4.96 -12.86 4.00
C VAL A 35 -4.00 -13.17 5.15
N GLU A 36 -2.79 -13.64 4.82
CA GLU A 36 -1.81 -14.07 5.82
C GLU A 36 -1.17 -12.89 6.60
N ASP A 37 -0.93 -11.76 5.92
CA ASP A 37 -0.29 -10.58 6.50
C ASP A 37 -1.12 -9.34 6.17
N VAL A 38 -1.12 -8.93 4.91
CA VAL A 38 -1.85 -7.77 4.40
C VAL A 38 -2.28 -7.97 2.94
N PRO A 39 -3.37 -7.32 2.48
CA PRO A 39 -3.87 -7.50 1.12
C PRO A 39 -2.97 -6.86 0.05
N PHE A 40 -2.19 -5.82 0.39
CA PHE A 40 -1.41 -5.06 -0.58
C PHE A 40 0.09 -5.09 -0.30
N TYR A 41 0.87 -5.04 -1.38
CA TYR A 41 2.33 -5.09 -1.30
C TYR A 41 2.99 -4.12 -2.29
N ALA A 42 3.64 -3.07 -1.76
CA ALA A 42 4.31 -2.05 -2.55
C ALA A 42 5.73 -2.51 -2.95
N THR A 43 5.98 -2.56 -4.26
CA THR A 43 7.21 -3.13 -4.83
C THR A 43 7.97 -2.16 -5.74
N GLY A 44 7.31 -1.12 -6.24
CA GLY A 44 7.89 -0.07 -7.07
C GLY A 44 7.64 1.32 -6.50
N ILE A 45 8.45 2.27 -6.95
CA ILE A 45 8.25 3.71 -6.75
C ILE A 45 8.66 4.42 -8.04
N GLN A 46 7.91 5.45 -8.42
CA GLN A 46 8.15 6.29 -9.58
C GLN A 46 7.98 7.75 -9.18
N GLU A 47 8.77 8.64 -9.78
CA GLU A 47 8.52 10.08 -9.70
C GLU A 47 7.38 10.44 -10.64
N THR A 48 6.47 11.31 -10.18
CA THR A 48 5.39 11.84 -11.01
C THR A 48 5.90 13.03 -11.82
N GLU A 49 5.22 13.38 -12.91
CA GLU A 49 5.59 14.53 -13.75
C GLU A 49 5.59 15.87 -12.98
N LYS A 50 4.90 15.93 -11.83
CA LYS A 50 4.83 17.10 -10.96
C LYS A 50 5.91 17.10 -9.86
N GLY A 51 6.83 16.14 -9.90
CA GLY A 51 7.89 15.96 -8.90
C GLY A 51 7.42 15.30 -7.61
N GLY A 52 6.24 14.65 -7.61
CA GLY A 52 5.73 13.85 -6.49
C GLY A 52 6.17 12.38 -6.57
N LEU A 53 5.66 11.54 -5.68
CA LEU A 53 5.97 10.12 -5.63
C LEU A 53 4.74 9.26 -5.89
N LYS A 54 4.92 8.16 -6.62
CA LYS A 54 3.90 7.15 -6.87
C LYS A 54 4.43 5.77 -6.52
N LEU A 55 3.73 5.05 -5.66
CA LEU A 55 4.02 3.66 -5.34
C LEU A 55 3.35 2.73 -6.34
N ILE A 56 4.04 1.66 -6.70
CA ILE A 56 3.54 0.61 -7.60
C ILE A 56 3.43 -0.68 -6.81
N PHE A 57 2.24 -1.25 -6.81
CA PHE A 57 1.94 -2.46 -6.06
C PHE A 57 2.19 -3.70 -6.91
N HIS A 58 2.42 -4.83 -6.25
CA HIS A 58 2.67 -6.10 -6.92
C HIS A 58 1.50 -6.54 -7.84
N ASP A 59 0.29 -6.13 -7.49
CA ASP A 59 -0.96 -6.36 -8.22
C ASP A 59 -1.23 -5.34 -9.33
N LEU A 60 -0.25 -4.50 -9.70
CA LEU A 60 -0.37 -3.42 -10.70
C LEU A 60 -1.22 -2.20 -10.28
N GLN A 61 -1.73 -2.14 -9.05
CA GLN A 61 -2.33 -0.90 -8.55
C GLN A 61 -1.24 0.16 -8.36
N GLU A 62 -1.61 1.42 -8.56
CA GLU A 62 -0.73 2.57 -8.33
C GLU A 62 -1.32 3.47 -7.25
N TYR A 63 -0.46 4.03 -6.41
CA TYR A 63 -0.87 4.93 -5.34
C TYR A 63 0.02 6.17 -5.33
N GLU A 64 -0.54 7.31 -5.71
CA GLU A 64 0.15 8.60 -5.68
C GLU A 64 0.17 9.15 -4.25
N LEU A 65 1.37 9.41 -3.73
CA LEU A 65 1.59 9.98 -2.41
C LEU A 65 1.42 11.50 -2.51
N THR A 66 0.19 11.97 -2.38
CA THR A 66 -0.14 13.41 -2.40
C THR A 66 -0.10 14.06 -1.01
N GLU A 67 -0.18 13.25 0.04
CA GLU A 67 -0.23 13.69 1.44
C GLU A 67 0.82 12.95 2.28
N GLU A 68 1.11 13.45 3.47
CA GLU A 68 1.96 12.74 4.41
C GLU A 68 1.32 11.43 4.86
N LEU A 69 2.12 10.36 4.92
CA LEU A 69 1.64 9.03 5.24
C LEU A 69 2.36 8.48 6.46
N ARG A 70 1.61 8.05 7.47
CA ARG A 70 2.20 7.38 8.63
C ARG A 70 2.80 6.04 8.23
N LEU A 71 4.01 5.78 8.72
CA LEU A 71 4.68 4.50 8.63
C LEU A 71 4.44 3.70 9.92
N TYR A 72 3.94 2.48 9.77
CA TYR A 72 3.66 1.55 10.84
C TYR A 72 4.71 0.43 10.85
N PHE A 73 5.08 -0.05 12.03
CA PHE A 73 6.04 -1.12 12.19
C PHE A 73 5.44 -2.29 12.98
N LYS A 74 5.55 -3.51 12.44
CA LYS A 74 5.32 -4.77 13.16
C LYS A 74 6.65 -5.50 13.25
N GLY A 75 7.37 -5.29 14.35
CA GLY A 75 8.81 -5.61 14.40
C GLY A 75 9.56 -4.76 13.37
N ASP A 76 10.40 -5.40 12.55
CA ASP A 76 11.17 -4.71 11.50
C ASP A 76 10.43 -4.61 10.15
N VAL A 77 9.15 -5.01 10.10
CA VAL A 77 8.38 -4.98 8.86
C VAL A 77 7.61 -3.66 8.74
N PRO A 78 7.86 -2.86 7.68
CA PRO A 78 7.21 -1.57 7.47
C PRO A 78 5.89 -1.70 6.69
N TYR A 79 4.87 -0.97 7.16
CA TYR A 79 3.54 -0.90 6.56
C TYR A 79 3.07 0.55 6.43
N ILE A 80 2.19 0.79 5.48
CA ILE A 80 1.48 2.05 5.25
C ILE A 80 -0.02 1.77 5.11
N SER A 81 -0.82 2.83 5.13
CA SER A 81 -2.26 2.75 4.82
C SER A 81 -2.49 3.09 3.35
N TYR A 82 -3.19 2.23 2.62
CA TYR A 82 -3.71 2.51 1.29
C TYR A 82 -5.24 2.66 1.33
N ARG A 83 -5.97 1.61 1.70
CA ARG A 83 -7.44 1.65 1.88
C ARG A 83 -7.82 1.64 3.35
N TRP A 84 -7.12 0.86 4.14
CA TRP A 84 -7.35 0.71 5.58
C TRP A 84 -6.04 0.93 6.37
N PRO A 85 -6.13 1.17 7.70
CA PRO A 85 -4.94 1.33 8.53
C PRO A 85 -3.96 0.15 8.40
N ALA A 86 -2.72 0.46 8.04
CA ALA A 86 -1.60 -0.49 7.93
C ALA A 86 -1.86 -1.72 7.04
N ASP A 87 -2.67 -1.58 5.99
CA ASP A 87 -3.08 -2.66 5.07
C ASP A 87 -2.11 -2.93 3.91
N THR A 88 -0.98 -2.22 3.87
CA THR A 88 -0.05 -2.28 2.76
C THR A 88 1.37 -2.44 3.27
N ARG A 89 2.03 -3.54 2.91
CA ARG A 89 3.42 -3.79 3.27
C ARG A 89 4.36 -3.16 2.26
N LEU A 90 5.43 -2.53 2.74
CA LEU A 90 6.50 -2.07 1.87
C LEU A 90 7.53 -3.19 1.65
N SER A 91 7.92 -3.41 0.40
CA SER A 91 9.12 -4.20 0.14
C SER A 91 10.35 -3.49 0.70
N ARG A 92 11.37 -4.26 1.08
CA ARG A 92 12.63 -3.72 1.63
C ARG A 92 13.24 -2.65 0.71
N GLY A 93 13.22 -2.88 -0.60
CA GLY A 93 13.76 -1.93 -1.58
C GLY A 93 12.99 -0.60 -1.60
N ILE A 94 11.67 -0.64 -1.44
CA ILE A 94 10.84 0.57 -1.39
C ILE A 94 11.00 1.31 -0.07
N TYR A 95 11.09 0.58 1.06
CA TYR A 95 11.40 1.18 2.35
C TYR A 95 12.70 2.01 2.30
N TRP A 96 13.78 1.46 1.76
CA TRP A 96 15.06 2.19 1.65
C TRP A 96 15.02 3.38 0.68
N LYS A 97 14.19 3.33 -0.37
CA LYS A 97 14.02 4.49 -1.25
C LYS A 97 13.19 5.59 -0.60
N LEU A 98 12.23 5.22 0.24
CA LEU A 98 11.38 6.18 0.94
C LEU A 98 12.06 6.80 2.16
N SER A 99 13.17 6.24 2.64
CA SER A 99 13.84 6.75 3.84
C SER A 99 14.35 8.19 3.70
N ASP A 100 14.65 8.62 2.47
CA ASP A 100 15.03 10.00 2.17
C ASP A 100 13.90 11.01 2.44
N TYR A 101 12.65 10.52 2.54
CA TYR A 101 11.44 11.29 2.79
C TYR A 101 10.86 11.07 4.19
N PHE A 102 11.60 10.42 5.10
CA PHE A 102 11.11 10.16 6.44
C PHE A 102 11.20 11.39 7.34
N SER A 103 10.11 11.68 8.03
CA SER A 103 10.01 12.68 9.09
C SER A 103 9.72 11.98 10.42
N PHE A 104 10.67 12.06 11.35
CA PHE A 104 10.55 11.48 12.68
C PHE A 104 9.92 12.50 13.63
N ARG A 105 8.80 12.13 14.25
CA ARG A 105 7.99 12.96 15.15
C ARG A 105 7.80 12.22 16.48
N GLY A 106 8.80 12.30 17.35
CA GLY A 106 8.86 11.47 18.55
C GLY A 106 9.03 10.00 18.17
N ASP A 107 8.09 9.15 18.60
CA ASP A 107 8.07 7.71 18.32
C ASP A 107 7.37 7.37 16.98
N GLU A 108 6.84 8.37 16.28
CA GLU A 108 6.13 8.17 15.01
C GLU A 108 7.00 8.56 13.82
N VAL A 109 6.86 7.80 12.73
CA VAL A 109 7.57 8.04 11.47
C VAL A 109 6.53 8.32 10.38
N TYR A 110 6.76 9.38 9.62
CA TYR A 110 5.93 9.78 8.50
C TYR A 110 6.74 9.82 7.21
N ILE A 111 6.11 9.48 6.10
CA ILE A 111 6.64 9.65 4.75
C ILE A 111 6.08 10.97 4.23
N VAL A 112 6.93 11.96 4.00
CA VAL A 112 6.53 13.29 3.55
C VAL A 112 6.98 13.44 2.09
N PRO A 113 6.09 13.18 1.12
CA PRO A 113 6.48 13.22 -0.29
C PRO A 113 6.80 14.66 -0.73
N PRO A 114 7.72 14.84 -1.69
CA PRO A 114 8.01 16.14 -2.27
C PRO A 114 6.74 16.74 -2.87
N GLY A 115 6.44 17.99 -2.52
CA GLY A 115 5.24 18.68 -2.98
C GLY A 115 3.99 18.48 -2.12
N SER A 116 4.05 17.71 -1.02
CA SER A 116 2.99 17.76 0.02
C SER A 116 2.92 19.17 0.60
N LYS A 117 1.78 19.84 0.46
CA LYS A 117 1.51 21.15 1.05
C LYS A 117 0.60 21.02 2.25
#